data_AF-A0A6N0LCW3-F1
#
_entry.id   AF-A0A6N0LCW3-F1
#
_cell.length_a   1.000
_cell.length_b   1.000
_cell.length_c   1.000
_cell.angle_alpha   90.00
_cell.angle_beta   90.00
_cell.angle_gamma   90.00
#
_symmetry.space_group_name_H-M   'P 1'
#
loop_
_entity.id
_entity.type
_entity.pdbx_description
1 polymer ?
#
loop_
_entity_poly.entity_id
_entity_poly.type
_entity_poly.pdbx_seq_one_letter_code
_entity_poly.pdbx_strand_id
1 'polypeptide(L)'
;MKALLDFVPLIIFFYLYKTVDPKDTDHQLLQLIGSAGGVDNNNILVATTGLIISMLVVYGALFVMQKFRLDKQQWIVLFMTVIFGGITLILSDDFYIRLKAVLLNLVFAGVFFLSPWFSKDKKPLIQRLFGPVFNLTDKGWVKLNYAWVGMFVLMSFLHTFFAYLWMDGKYWGEFTAFGDMIVMFSFIIIQFIVLRKYFKTAE
;
A
#
# COMPACT_ATOMS: atom_id res chain seq x y z
N MET A 1 -0.46 -19.08 13.03
CA MET A 1 0.62 -18.40 13.78
C MET A 1 1.55 -17.58 12.87
N LYS A 2 2.00 -18.06 11.70
CA LYS A 2 2.84 -17.25 10.76
C LYS A 2 2.25 -15.89 10.41
N ALA A 3 0.95 -15.83 10.08
CA ALA A 3 0.27 -14.58 9.75
C ALA A 3 0.32 -13.52 10.86
N LEU A 4 0.39 -13.92 12.15
CA LEU A 4 0.52 -12.97 13.26
C LEU A 4 1.92 -12.36 13.34
N LEU A 5 2.95 -13.13 12.96
CA LEU A 5 4.33 -12.65 12.93
C LEU A 5 4.56 -11.61 11.83
N ASP A 6 3.78 -11.68 10.75
CA ASP A 6 3.83 -10.68 9.67
C ASP A 6 3.36 -9.28 10.11
N PHE A 7 2.57 -9.18 11.18
CA PHE A 7 2.16 -7.89 11.75
C PHE A 7 3.20 -7.29 12.71
N VAL A 8 4.18 -8.07 13.19
CA VAL A 8 5.16 -7.56 14.17
C VAL A 8 5.98 -6.39 13.62
N PRO A 9 6.55 -6.46 12.40
CA PRO A 9 7.27 -5.33 11.82
C PRO A 9 6.38 -4.10 11.67
N LEU A 10 5.13 -4.30 11.28
CA LEU A 10 4.15 -3.22 11.12
C LEU A 10 3.84 -2.54 12.45
N ILE A 11 3.66 -3.30 13.53
CA ILE A 11 3.43 -2.77 14.88
C ILE A 11 4.64 -1.94 15.33
N ILE A 12 5.86 -2.44 15.10
CA ILE A 12 7.10 -1.74 15.46
C ILE A 12 7.22 -0.43 14.68
N PHE A 13 6.93 -0.46 13.37
CA PHE A 13 6.88 0.73 12.53
C PHE A 13 5.95 1.79 13.13
N PHE A 14 4.70 1.40 13.45
CA PHE A 14 3.72 2.35 14.01
C PHE A 14 4.07 2.86 15.39
N TYR A 15 4.63 2.00 16.23
CA TYR A 15 5.10 2.39 17.54
C TYR A 15 6.15 3.49 17.40
N LEU A 16 7.22 3.26 16.63
CA LEU A 16 8.29 4.22 16.42
C LEU A 16 7.81 5.50 15.71
N TYR A 17 6.97 5.36 14.68
CA TYR A 17 6.40 6.50 13.97
C TYR A 17 5.65 7.46 14.90
N LYS A 18 5.00 6.91 15.94
CA LYS A 18 4.19 7.67 16.89
C LYS A 18 4.97 8.16 18.11
N THR A 19 5.99 7.43 18.56
CA THR A 19 6.75 7.77 19.78
C THR A 19 7.98 8.63 19.52
N VAL A 20 8.54 8.57 18.32
CA VAL A 20 9.74 9.33 17.96
C VAL A 20 9.34 10.76 17.57
N ASP A 21 10.05 11.74 18.13
CA ASP A 21 9.88 13.13 17.75
C ASP A 21 10.41 13.33 16.31
N PRO A 22 9.63 13.93 15.39
CA PRO A 22 10.09 14.21 14.04
C PRO A 22 11.38 15.05 13.96
N LYS A 23 11.72 15.80 15.02
CA LYS A 23 12.94 16.63 15.12
C LYS A 23 14.11 15.94 15.80
N ASP A 24 13.93 14.72 16.31
CA ASP A 24 14.99 13.97 16.98
C ASP A 24 16.00 13.43 15.97
N THR A 25 17.11 14.15 15.81
CA THR A 25 18.23 13.76 14.94
C THR A 25 19.20 12.79 15.61
N ASP A 26 19.12 12.59 16.93
CA ASP A 26 20.11 11.80 17.68
C ASP A 26 19.63 10.36 17.96
N HIS A 27 18.51 9.96 17.35
CA HIS A 27 17.94 8.65 17.56
C HIS A 27 18.91 7.53 17.14
N GLN A 28 19.10 6.53 18.00
CA GLN A 28 20.08 5.44 17.80
C GLN A 28 19.92 4.70 16.46
N LEU A 29 18.67 4.55 15.99
CA LEU A 29 18.37 3.93 14.70
C LEU A 29 18.82 4.77 13.49
N LEU A 30 18.93 6.10 13.61
CA LEU A 30 19.50 6.97 12.57
C LEU A 30 21.03 6.89 12.56
N GLN A 31 21.64 6.89 13.75
CA GLN A 31 23.09 6.71 13.90
C GLN A 31 23.55 5.37 13.31
N LEU A 32 22.78 4.29 13.53
CA LEU A 32 23.08 2.95 13.02
C LEU A 32 23.17 2.90 11.49
N ILE A 33 22.37 3.71 10.79
CA ILE A 33 22.36 3.78 9.33
C ILE A 33 23.22 4.92 8.78
N GLY A 34 23.92 5.66 9.65
CA GLY A 34 24.75 6.81 9.26
C GLY A 34 23.96 7.96 8.63
N SER A 35 22.65 8.07 8.90
CA SER A 35 21.81 9.16 8.41
C SER A 35 21.83 10.31 9.42
N ALA A 36 22.01 11.54 8.93
CA ALA A 36 21.91 12.75 9.75
C ALA A 36 20.45 13.11 10.13
N GLY A 37 19.48 12.32 9.66
CA GLY A 37 18.07 12.65 9.75
C GLY A 37 17.66 13.75 8.78
N GLY A 38 16.36 13.93 8.58
CA GLY A 38 15.82 15.14 7.96
C GLY A 38 15.37 16.15 9.01
N VAL A 39 14.92 17.33 8.56
CA VAL A 39 14.64 18.47 9.45
C VAL A 39 13.41 18.22 10.34
N ASP A 40 12.37 17.57 9.79
CA ASP A 40 11.07 17.38 10.46
C ASP A 40 10.42 16.01 10.16
N ASN A 41 11.20 15.00 9.75
CA ASN A 41 10.68 13.69 9.33
C ASN A 41 11.45 12.49 9.91
N ASN A 42 12.21 12.72 10.98
CA ASN A 42 13.04 11.67 11.61
C ASN A 42 12.20 10.51 12.14
N ASN A 43 10.97 10.76 12.56
CA ASN A 43 10.02 9.73 12.97
C ASN A 43 9.73 8.71 11.85
N ILE A 44 9.64 9.14 10.59
CA ILE A 44 9.44 8.24 9.44
C ILE A 44 10.71 7.44 9.17
N LEU A 45 11.87 8.09 9.16
CA LEU A 45 13.15 7.43 8.91
C LEU A 45 13.45 6.37 9.98
N VAL A 46 13.26 6.72 11.25
CA VAL A 46 13.40 5.80 12.37
C VAL A 46 12.40 4.65 12.28
N ALA A 47 11.13 4.95 12.00
CA ALA A 47 10.10 3.92 11.83
C ALA A 47 10.44 2.96 10.68
N THR A 48 10.87 3.48 9.53
CA THR A 48 11.28 2.69 8.37
C THR A 48 12.50 1.82 8.69
N THR A 49 13.50 2.34 9.39
CA THR A 49 14.65 1.53 9.83
C THR A 49 14.22 0.43 10.78
N GLY A 50 13.36 0.75 11.76
CA GLY A 50 12.80 -0.25 12.68
C GLY A 50 11.99 -1.33 11.98
N LEU A 51 11.19 -0.95 10.97
CA LEU A 51 10.47 -1.88 10.09
C LEU A 51 11.42 -2.82 9.38
N ILE A 52 12.46 -2.31 8.71
CA ILE A 52 13.40 -3.14 7.96
C ILE A 52 14.12 -4.11 8.90
N ILE A 53 14.64 -3.63 10.04
CA ILE A 53 15.36 -4.46 11.01
C ILE A 53 14.44 -5.55 11.57
N SER A 54 13.24 -5.19 12.00
CA SER A 54 12.28 -6.16 12.54
C SER A 54 11.83 -7.16 11.47
N MET A 55 11.65 -6.74 10.22
CA MET A 55 11.31 -7.65 9.12
C MET A 55 12.46 -8.65 8.88
N LEU A 56 13.71 -8.20 8.87
CA LEU A 56 14.88 -9.06 8.72
C LEU A 56 14.99 -10.06 9.87
N VAL A 57 14.73 -9.64 11.11
CA VAL A 57 14.75 -10.51 12.29
C VAL A 57 13.63 -11.55 12.22
N VAL A 58 12.39 -11.13 11.95
CA VAL A 58 11.23 -12.03 11.90
C VAL A 58 11.37 -13.03 10.76
N TYR A 59 11.72 -12.58 9.55
CA TYR A 59 11.86 -13.45 8.39
C TYR A 59 13.12 -14.31 8.46
N GLY A 60 14.19 -13.82 9.08
CA GLY A 60 15.39 -14.61 9.38
C GLY A 60 15.13 -15.72 10.38
N ALA A 61 14.40 -15.43 11.47
CA ALA A 61 13.97 -16.44 12.43
C ALA A 61 13.05 -17.48 11.76
N LEU A 62 12.08 -17.02 10.95
CA LEU A 62 11.21 -17.91 10.18
C LEU A 62 11.98 -18.77 9.18
N PHE A 63 13.02 -18.25 8.54
CA PHE A 63 13.87 -19.00 7.62
C PHE A 63 14.59 -20.15 8.32
N VAL A 64 15.15 -19.91 9.51
CA VAL A 64 15.81 -20.96 10.31
C VAL A 64 14.80 -21.97 10.84
N MET A 65 13.67 -21.51 11.40
CA MET A 65 12.62 -22.38 11.93
C MET A 65 11.95 -23.25 10.85
N GLN A 66 11.90 -22.77 9.61
CA GLN A 66 11.34 -23.50 8.47
C GLN A 66 12.38 -24.33 7.71
N LYS A 67 13.54 -24.60 8.30
CA LYS A 67 14.64 -25.38 7.68
C LYS A 67 15.07 -24.80 6.33
N PHE A 68 15.33 -23.50 6.29
CA PHE A 68 15.82 -22.77 5.11
C PHE A 68 14.82 -22.71 3.95
N ARG A 69 13.52 -22.75 4.26
CA ARG A 69 12.43 -22.63 3.28
C ARG A 69 11.55 -21.44 3.63
N LEU A 70 11.61 -20.39 2.81
CA LEU A 70 10.62 -19.31 2.82
C LEU A 70 9.79 -19.40 1.55
N ASP A 71 8.50 -19.12 1.68
CA ASP A 71 7.59 -19.12 0.53
C ASP A 71 7.92 -17.95 -0.41
N LYS A 72 7.61 -18.09 -1.71
CA LYS A 72 7.88 -17.03 -2.71
C LYS A 72 7.27 -15.68 -2.31
N GLN A 73 6.06 -15.70 -1.75
CA GLN A 73 5.38 -14.50 -1.27
C GLN A 73 6.16 -13.80 -0.15
N GLN A 74 6.77 -14.56 0.76
CA GLN A 74 7.56 -14.02 1.86
C GLN A 74 8.84 -13.34 1.38
N TRP A 75 9.52 -13.95 0.40
CA TRP A 75 10.67 -13.34 -0.27
C TRP A 75 10.31 -12.05 -0.98
N ILE A 76 9.17 -12.03 -1.70
CA ILE A 76 8.71 -10.83 -2.40
C ILE A 76 8.45 -9.70 -1.40
N VAL A 77 7.72 -9.97 -0.30
CA VAL A 77 7.45 -8.96 0.73
C VAL A 77 8.74 -8.44 1.35
N LEU A 78 9.65 -9.32 1.78
CA LEU A 78 10.92 -8.92 2.38
C LEU A 78 11.73 -8.04 1.42
N PHE A 79 11.89 -8.47 0.18
CA PHE A 79 12.67 -7.75 -0.83
C PHE A 79 12.06 -6.38 -1.16
N MET A 80 10.74 -6.32 -1.33
CA MET A 80 10.03 -5.06 -1.59
C MET A 80 10.17 -4.11 -0.41
N THR A 81 10.05 -4.59 0.83
CA THR A 81 10.25 -3.78 2.05
C THR A 81 11.66 -3.22 2.13
N VAL A 82 12.69 -4.03 1.86
CA VAL A 82 14.09 -3.57 1.90
C VAL A 82 14.37 -2.54 0.80
N ILE A 83 13.90 -2.77 -0.43
CA ILE A 83 14.13 -1.83 -1.54
C ILE A 83 13.37 -0.53 -1.30
N PHE A 84 12.06 -0.59 -1.05
CA PHE A 84 11.27 0.63 -0.90
C PHE A 84 11.59 1.36 0.39
N GLY A 85 11.84 0.64 1.48
CA GLY A 85 12.31 1.23 2.73
C GLY A 85 13.71 1.85 2.57
N GLY A 86 14.63 1.16 1.87
CA GLY A 86 15.95 1.70 1.57
C GLY A 86 15.90 2.97 0.71
N ILE A 87 15.05 3.01 -0.31
CA ILE A 87 14.80 4.21 -1.11
C ILE A 87 14.26 5.35 -0.24
N THR A 88 13.37 5.05 0.71
CA THR A 88 12.82 6.03 1.67
C THR A 88 13.93 6.64 2.52
N LEU A 89 14.85 5.81 3.02
CA LEU A 89 16.01 6.25 3.80
C LEU A 89 16.99 7.09 2.96
N ILE A 90 17.23 6.71 1.70
CA ILE A 90 18.14 7.44 0.81
C ILE A 90 17.55 8.80 0.39
N LEU A 91 16.26 8.84 0.05
CA LEU A 91 15.60 10.08 -0.37
C LEU A 91 15.47 11.07 0.78
N SER A 92 15.27 10.60 2.02
CA SER A 92 15.15 11.41 3.24
C SER A 92 14.18 12.59 3.16
N ASP A 93 13.30 12.63 2.15
CA ASP A 93 12.37 13.72 1.87
C ASP A 93 10.92 13.22 1.95
N ASP A 94 10.24 13.67 3.00
CA ASP A 94 8.87 13.33 3.34
C ASP A 94 7.88 13.64 2.21
N PHE A 95 8.12 14.74 1.48
CA PHE A 95 7.22 15.15 0.41
C PHE A 95 7.18 14.12 -0.71
N TYR A 96 8.35 13.66 -1.19
CA TYR A 96 8.41 12.69 -2.28
C TYR A 96 7.90 11.31 -1.86
N ILE A 97 8.13 10.92 -0.60
CA ILE A 97 7.64 9.65 -0.05
C ILE A 97 6.11 9.63 -0.08
N ARG A 98 5.45 10.69 0.38
CA ARG A 98 3.99 10.80 0.40
C ARG A 98 3.40 10.97 -1.00
N LEU A 99 4.06 11.72 -1.88
CA LEU A 99 3.59 12.01 -3.24
C LEU A 99 3.49 10.75 -4.11
N LYS A 100 4.38 9.78 -3.88
CA LYS A 100 4.39 8.52 -4.63
C LYS A 100 3.04 7.79 -4.58
N ALA A 101 2.41 7.72 -3.40
CA ALA A 101 1.12 7.06 -3.23
C ALA A 101 -0.01 7.77 -4.00
N VAL A 102 0.01 9.10 -4.02
CA VAL A 102 -0.97 9.93 -4.74
C VAL A 102 -0.85 9.70 -6.25
N LEU A 103 0.37 9.79 -6.79
CA LEU A 103 0.63 9.63 -8.22
C LEU A 103 0.30 8.24 -8.72
N LEU A 104 0.67 7.20 -7.96
CA LEU A 104 0.40 5.81 -8.35
C LEU A 104 -1.11 5.55 -8.51
N ASN A 105 -1.91 6.03 -7.55
CA ASN A 105 -3.37 5.92 -7.62
C ASN A 105 -3.95 6.70 -8.81
N LEU A 106 -3.45 7.91 -9.12
CA LEU A 106 -3.89 8.66 -10.31
C LEU A 106 -3.53 7.98 -11.62
N VAL A 107 -2.34 7.38 -11.70
CA VAL A 107 -1.93 6.60 -12.88
C VAL A 107 -2.85 5.41 -13.07
N PHE A 108 -3.15 4.65 -12.00
CA PHE A 108 -4.12 3.56 -12.11
C PHE A 108 -5.51 4.06 -12.51
N ALA A 109 -6.02 5.13 -11.90
CA ALA A 109 -7.28 5.75 -12.30
C ALA A 109 -7.29 6.11 -13.79
N GLY A 110 -6.25 6.76 -14.28
CA GLY A 110 -6.09 7.13 -15.70
C GLY A 110 -6.03 5.91 -16.61
N VAL A 111 -5.26 4.88 -16.26
CA VAL A 111 -5.18 3.63 -17.02
C VAL A 111 -6.53 2.95 -17.13
N PHE A 112 -7.26 2.80 -16.02
CA PHE A 112 -8.59 2.20 -16.04
C PHE A 112 -9.61 3.06 -16.79
N PHE A 113 -9.54 4.38 -16.66
CA PHE A 113 -10.43 5.33 -17.35
C PHE A 113 -10.21 5.33 -18.86
N LEU A 114 -8.96 5.33 -19.32
CA LEU A 114 -8.60 5.33 -20.73
C LEU A 114 -8.70 3.94 -21.38
N SER A 115 -8.65 2.86 -20.59
CA SER A 115 -8.66 1.48 -21.11
C SER A 115 -9.79 1.13 -22.09
N PRO A 116 -11.04 1.62 -21.93
CA PRO A 116 -12.12 1.33 -22.88
C PRO A 116 -11.92 2.01 -24.23
N TRP A 117 -11.11 3.08 -24.31
CA TRP A 117 -10.82 3.82 -25.55
C TRP A 117 -9.64 3.26 -26.33
N PHE A 118 -8.67 2.64 -25.67
CA PHE A 118 -7.49 2.04 -26.32
C PHE A 118 -7.61 0.54 -26.60
N SER A 119 -8.55 -0.16 -25.97
CA SER A 119 -8.78 -1.58 -26.24
C SER A 119 -9.44 -1.79 -27.61
N LYS A 120 -8.75 -2.48 -28.53
CA LYS A 120 -9.29 -2.88 -29.86
C LYS A 120 -10.65 -3.59 -29.77
N ASP A 121 -10.90 -4.30 -28.67
CA ASP A 121 -12.15 -5.03 -28.43
C ASP A 121 -13.20 -4.22 -27.64
N LYS A 122 -12.92 -2.97 -27.29
CA LYS A 122 -13.69 -2.11 -26.35
C LYS A 122 -13.96 -2.75 -24.97
N LYS A 123 -13.27 -3.85 -24.64
CA LYS A 123 -13.39 -4.53 -23.35
C LYS A 123 -12.64 -3.74 -22.27
N PRO A 124 -13.27 -3.46 -21.12
CA PRO A 124 -12.60 -2.77 -20.03
C PRO A 124 -11.42 -3.58 -19.48
N LEU A 125 -10.35 -2.91 -19.01
CA LEU A 125 -9.18 -3.60 -18.47
C LEU A 125 -9.54 -4.54 -17.31
N ILE A 126 -10.50 -4.13 -16.49
CA ILE A 126 -10.97 -4.93 -15.35
C ILE A 126 -11.55 -6.29 -15.76
N GLN A 127 -12.11 -6.39 -16.98
CA GLN A 127 -12.62 -7.65 -17.52
C GLN A 127 -11.51 -8.64 -17.83
N ARG A 128 -10.33 -8.16 -18.23
CA ARG A 128 -9.17 -9.02 -18.47
C ARG A 128 -8.59 -9.58 -17.17
N LEU A 129 -8.62 -8.78 -16.11
CA LEU A 129 -8.09 -9.16 -14.79
C LEU A 129 -9.04 -10.10 -14.04
N PHE A 130 -10.34 -9.80 -14.04
CA PHE A 130 -11.34 -10.53 -13.24
C PHE A 130 -12.25 -11.45 -14.06
N GLY A 131 -12.07 -11.54 -15.38
CA GLY A 131 -12.84 -12.43 -16.25
C GLY A 131 -12.90 -13.90 -15.81
N PRO A 132 -11.81 -14.48 -15.24
CA PRO A 132 -11.86 -15.83 -14.68
C PRO A 132 -12.68 -15.96 -13.39
N VAL A 133 -12.92 -14.85 -12.67
CA VAL A 133 -13.53 -14.85 -11.33
C VAL A 133 -15.01 -14.46 -11.39
N PHE A 134 -15.36 -13.50 -12.25
CA PHE A 134 -16.72 -13.01 -12.38
C PHE A 134 -17.30 -13.28 -13.76
N ASN A 135 -18.57 -13.68 -13.81
CA ASN A 135 -19.33 -13.78 -15.05
C ASN A 135 -20.38 -12.66 -15.11
N LEU A 136 -19.97 -11.49 -15.61
CA LEU A 136 -20.82 -10.30 -15.71
C LEU A 136 -21.28 -10.06 -17.15
N THR A 137 -22.44 -9.41 -17.28
CA THR A 137 -22.88 -8.78 -18.53
C THR A 137 -21.91 -7.68 -18.98
N ASP A 138 -21.92 -7.30 -20.27
CA ASP A 138 -21.04 -6.25 -20.79
C ASP A 138 -21.24 -4.90 -20.08
N LYS A 139 -22.50 -4.58 -19.73
CA LYS A 139 -22.84 -3.41 -18.90
C LYS A 139 -22.25 -3.52 -17.49
N GLY A 140 -22.22 -4.72 -16.91
CA GLY A 140 -21.59 -5.00 -15.62
C GLY A 140 -20.09 -4.73 -15.64
N TRP A 141 -19.39 -5.16 -16.69
CA TRP A 141 -17.95 -4.92 -16.86
C TRP A 141 -17.60 -3.44 -16.97
N VAL A 142 -18.39 -2.67 -17.71
CA VAL A 142 -18.19 -1.21 -17.83
C VAL A 142 -18.40 -0.52 -16.48
N LYS A 143 -19.47 -0.86 -15.76
CA LYS A 143 -19.73 -0.30 -14.43
C LYS A 143 -18.66 -0.67 -13.41
N LEU A 144 -18.19 -1.91 -13.46
CA LEU A 144 -17.09 -2.37 -12.62
C LEU A 144 -15.83 -1.54 -12.90
N ASN A 145 -15.49 -1.32 -14.17
CA ASN A 145 -14.32 -0.54 -14.53
C ASN A 145 -14.38 0.89 -13.99
N TYR A 146 -15.51 1.58 -14.15
CA TYR A 146 -15.69 2.92 -13.59
C TYR A 146 -15.72 2.95 -12.05
N ALA A 147 -16.19 1.89 -11.40
CA ALA A 147 -16.11 1.78 -9.94
C ALA A 147 -14.65 1.73 -9.48
N TRP A 148 -13.78 0.99 -10.18
CA TRP A 148 -12.34 0.98 -9.90
C TRP A 148 -11.67 2.33 -10.18
N VAL A 149 -12.05 3.03 -11.25
CA VAL A 149 -11.59 4.41 -11.49
C VAL A 149 -11.95 5.31 -10.30
N GLY A 150 -13.21 5.28 -9.87
CA GLY A 150 -13.68 6.06 -8.72
C GLY A 150 -12.95 5.71 -7.43
N MET A 151 -12.66 4.43 -7.20
CA MET A 151 -11.90 3.96 -6.05
C MET A 151 -10.46 4.50 -6.07
N PHE A 152 -9.75 4.41 -7.19
CA PHE A 152 -8.39 4.95 -7.29
C PHE A 152 -8.34 6.47 -7.15
N VAL A 153 -9.33 7.19 -7.71
CA VAL A 153 -9.46 8.65 -7.50
C VAL A 153 -9.70 8.96 -6.03
N LEU A 154 -10.60 8.23 -5.37
CA LEU A 154 -10.87 8.38 -3.93
C LEU A 154 -9.61 8.12 -3.10
N MET A 155 -8.85 7.06 -3.40
CA MET A 155 -7.60 6.75 -2.74
C MET A 155 -6.56 7.86 -2.92
N SER A 156 -6.40 8.37 -4.14
CA SER A 156 -5.52 9.50 -4.41
C SER A 156 -5.90 10.74 -3.58
N PHE A 157 -7.20 11.04 -3.50
CA PHE A 157 -7.71 12.12 -2.67
C PHE A 157 -7.43 11.88 -1.18
N LEU A 158 -7.72 10.69 -0.66
CA LEU A 158 -7.48 10.35 0.74
C LEU A 158 -5.99 10.40 1.09
N HIS A 159 -5.11 9.85 0.25
CA HIS A 159 -3.66 9.99 0.46
C HIS A 159 -3.23 11.45 0.44
N THR A 160 -3.75 12.28 -0.47
CA THR A 160 -3.43 13.71 -0.50
C THR A 160 -3.91 14.41 0.77
N PHE A 161 -5.13 14.10 1.22
CA PHE A 161 -5.73 14.64 2.43
C PHE A 161 -4.91 14.28 3.66
N PHE A 162 -4.62 12.99 3.87
CA PHE A 162 -3.85 12.52 5.01
C PHE A 162 -2.37 12.87 4.92
N ALA A 163 -1.81 13.12 3.73
CA ALA A 163 -0.40 13.51 3.56
C ALA A 163 -0.15 15.00 3.79
N TYR A 164 -1.07 15.87 3.35
CA TYR A 164 -0.77 17.31 3.19
C TYR A 164 -1.79 18.23 3.83
N LEU A 165 -3.02 17.78 4.08
CA LEU A 165 -4.11 18.65 4.56
C LEU A 165 -4.49 18.37 6.01
N TRP A 166 -4.32 17.12 6.47
CA TRP A 166 -4.77 16.70 7.79
C TRP A 166 -3.61 16.62 8.78
N MET A 167 -3.62 17.49 9.79
CA MET A 167 -2.69 17.47 10.93
C MET A 167 -1.21 17.38 10.47
N ASP A 168 -0.83 18.16 9.46
CA ASP A 168 0.51 18.18 8.85
C ASP A 168 1.02 16.80 8.37
N GLY A 169 0.06 15.93 8.06
CA GLY A 169 0.21 14.55 7.64
C GLY A 169 0.80 13.59 8.66
N LYS A 170 0.61 13.91 9.94
CA LYS A 170 0.87 13.03 11.08
C LYS A 170 0.19 11.65 11.00
N TYR A 171 -0.88 11.52 10.23
CA TYR A 171 -1.68 10.29 10.15
C TYR A 171 -1.53 9.55 8.81
N TRP A 172 -0.64 10.00 7.94
CA TRP A 172 -0.47 9.42 6.61
C TRP A 172 0.01 7.97 6.66
N GLY A 173 0.92 7.66 7.59
CA GLY A 173 1.42 6.30 7.78
C GLY A 173 0.30 5.34 8.19
N GLU A 174 -0.51 5.72 9.19
CA GLU A 174 -1.61 4.89 9.68
C GLU A 174 -2.68 4.69 8.60
N PHE A 175 -2.97 5.75 7.85
CA PHE A 175 -3.88 5.64 6.72
C PHE A 175 -3.35 4.64 5.68
N THR A 176 -2.06 4.71 5.34
CA THR A 176 -1.47 3.82 4.33
C THR A 176 -1.49 2.35 4.77
N ALA A 177 -1.29 2.04 6.06
CA ALA A 177 -1.34 0.65 6.50
C ALA A 177 -2.74 0.12 6.78
N PHE A 178 -3.59 0.93 7.43
CA PHE A 178 -4.89 0.48 7.91
C PHE A 178 -6.05 1.10 7.14
N GLY A 179 -5.94 2.38 6.79
CA GLY A 179 -6.94 3.10 5.99
C GLY A 179 -7.13 2.48 4.63
N ASP A 180 -6.05 2.19 3.90
CA ASP A 180 -6.09 1.55 2.58
C ASP A 180 -6.86 0.22 2.64
N MET A 181 -6.60 -0.58 3.69
CA MET A 181 -7.27 -1.85 3.91
C MET A 181 -8.77 -1.66 4.19
N ILE A 182 -9.15 -0.70 5.04
CA ILE A 182 -10.55 -0.39 5.36
C ILE A 182 -11.30 0.07 4.11
N VAL A 183 -10.69 0.96 3.31
CA VAL A 183 -11.27 1.45 2.06
C VAL A 183 -11.44 0.29 1.07
N MET A 184 -10.44 -0.58 0.93
CA MET A 184 -10.50 -1.72 0.02
C MET A 184 -11.58 -2.74 0.42
N PHE A 185 -11.69 -3.08 1.70
CA PHE A 185 -12.75 -3.97 2.16
C PHE A 185 -14.14 -3.38 1.95
N SER A 186 -14.31 -2.11 2.27
CA SER A 186 -15.57 -1.38 2.03
C SER A 186 -15.92 -1.38 0.55
N PHE A 187 -14.94 -1.11 -0.31
CA PHE A 187 -15.10 -1.12 -1.76
C PHE A 187 -15.53 -2.49 -2.28
N ILE A 188 -14.87 -3.58 -1.86
CA ILE A 188 -15.22 -4.94 -2.29
C ILE A 188 -16.66 -5.28 -1.90
N ILE A 189 -17.07 -4.97 -0.67
CA ILE A 189 -18.44 -5.22 -0.18
C ILE A 189 -19.46 -4.44 -1.01
N ILE A 190 -19.25 -3.13 -1.18
CA ILE A 190 -20.15 -2.26 -1.94
C ILE A 190 -20.21 -2.72 -3.41
N GLN A 191 -19.06 -3.01 -4.01
CA GLN A 191 -18.95 -3.49 -5.38
C GLN A 191 -19.74 -4.79 -5.56
N PHE A 192 -19.62 -5.74 -4.64
CA PHE A 192 -20.34 -7.01 -4.71
C PHE A 192 -21.87 -6.81 -4.70
N ILE A 193 -22.37 -5.94 -3.82
CA ILE A 193 -23.80 -5.60 -3.74
C ILE A 193 -24.27 -4.95 -5.05
N VAL A 194 -23.51 -3.98 -5.57
CA VAL A 194 -23.85 -3.25 -6.80
C VAL A 194 -23.80 -4.16 -8.04
N LEU A 195 -22.88 -5.12 -8.06
CA LEU A 195 -22.70 -6.06 -9.17
C LEU A 195 -23.68 -7.21 -9.19
N ARG A 196 -24.35 -7.53 -8.07
CA ARG A 196 -25.29 -8.66 -7.97
C ARG A 196 -26.30 -8.71 -9.13
N LYS A 197 -26.81 -7.56 -9.55
CA LYS A 197 -27.79 -7.42 -10.65
C LYS A 197 -27.22 -7.56 -12.06
N TYR A 198 -25.90 -7.70 -12.19
CA TYR A 198 -25.19 -7.81 -13.47
C TYR A 198 -24.55 -9.18 -13.70
N PHE A 199 -24.63 -10.09 -12.72
CA PHE A 199 -24.24 -11.49 -12.92
C PHE A 199 -25.15 -12.14 -13.96
N LYS A 200 -24.55 -12.86 -14.90
CA LYS A 200 -25.31 -13.71 -15.80
C LYS A 200 -25.82 -14.90 -14.99
N THR A 201 -27.13 -15.11 -14.97
CA THR A 201 -27.71 -16.35 -14.45
C THR A 201 -27.14 -17.50 -15.27
N ALA A 202 -26.70 -18.57 -14.62
CA ALA A 202 -26.33 -19.78 -15.33
C ALA A 202 -27.58 -20.29 -16.06
N GLU A 203 -27.52 -20.32 -17.39
CA GLU A 203 -28.38 -21.20 -18.19
C GLU A 203 -27.90 -22.65 -18.01
#